data_AF-A0A3G3FWD5-F1
#
_entry.id   AF-A0A3G3FWD5-F1
#
_cell.length_a   1.000
_cell.length_b   1.000
_cell.length_c   1.000
_cell.angle_alpha   90.00
_cell.angle_beta   90.00
_cell.angle_gamma   90.00
#
_symmetry.space_group_name_H-M   'P 1'
#
loop_
_entity.id
_entity.type
_entity.pdbx_description
1 polymer ?
#
loop_
_entity_poly.entity_id
_entity_poly.type
_entity_poly.pdbx_seq_one_letter_code
_entity_poly.pdbx_strand_id
1 'polypeptide(L)'
;MLTMIIMLILPIMILSILIIINLSFSMKSMINKETPSPFECGFNPITSPQTPYSNQFFIIMIIFLIFDMEFILLMMIIPMMKFFNPLQWFKTLLTIMIILIIGTIYEYNNQSVSWMN
;
A
#
# COMPACT_ATOMS: atom_id res chain seq x y z
N MET A 1 25.64 -6.97 9.43
CA MET A 1 25.18 -7.95 8.40
C MET A 1 24.48 -9.14 9.03
N LEU A 2 25.15 -9.93 9.89
CA LEU A 2 24.53 -11.07 10.58
C LEU A 2 23.29 -10.67 11.40
N THR A 3 23.36 -9.56 12.14
CA THR A 3 22.23 -9.02 12.92
C THR A 3 21.03 -8.64 12.06
N MET A 4 21.25 -8.08 10.86
CA MET A 4 20.17 -7.74 9.91
C MET A 4 19.51 -9.00 9.34
N ILE A 5 20.31 -10.01 9.03
CA ILE A 5 19.82 -11.31 8.53
C ILE A 5 18.96 -12.00 9.60
N ILE A 6 19.41 -11.97 10.85
CA ILE A 6 18.67 -12.54 11.98
C ILE A 6 17.32 -11.82 12.18
N MET A 7 17.28 -10.49 12.09
CA MET A 7 16.03 -9.73 12.22
C MET A 7 15.00 -10.01 11.11
N LEU A 8 15.43 -10.40 9.91
CA LEU A 8 14.54 -10.80 8.81
C LEU A 8 14.04 -12.24 8.95
N ILE A 9 14.90 -13.18 9.34
CA ILE A 9 14.58 -14.62 9.32
C ILE A 9 13.72 -15.02 10.53
N LEU A 10 13.98 -14.44 11.71
CA LEU A 10 13.24 -14.77 12.93
C LEU A 10 11.71 -14.67 12.81
N PRO A 11 11.11 -13.56 12.34
CA PRO A 11 9.66 -13.44 12.26
C PRO A 11 9.05 -14.43 11.27
N ILE A 12 9.72 -14.69 10.14
CA ILE A 12 9.28 -15.66 9.13
C ILE A 12 9.27 -17.08 9.71
N MET A 13 10.32 -17.44 10.44
CA MET A 13 10.42 -18.74 11.11
C MET A 13 9.36 -18.91 12.20
N ILE A 14 9.09 -17.87 12.99
CA ILE A 14 8.05 -17.92 14.02
C ILE A 14 6.66 -18.12 13.39
N LEU A 15 6.35 -17.37 12.33
CA LEU A 15 5.08 -17.49 11.61
C LEU A 15 4.91 -18.89 10.99
N SER A 16 5.94 -19.44 10.37
CA SER A 16 5.87 -20.77 9.76
C SER A 16 5.67 -21.86 10.81
N ILE A 17 6.36 -21.78 11.96
CA ILE A 17 6.18 -22.71 13.08
C ILE A 17 4.75 -22.64 13.62
N LEU A 18 4.19 -21.43 13.80
CA LEU A 18 2.81 -21.25 14.26
C LEU A 18 1.79 -21.84 13.28
N ILE A 19 2.02 -21.69 11.97
CA ILE A 19 1.15 -22.30 10.93
C ILE A 19 1.23 -23.82 11.00
N ILE A 20 2.43 -24.40 11.15
CA ILE A 20 2.62 -25.85 11.25
C ILE A 20 1.93 -26.41 12.50
N ILE A 21 2.05 -25.73 13.65
CA ILE A 21 1.33 -26.10 14.87
C ILE A 21 -0.18 -26.02 14.65
N ASN A 22 -0.68 -24.96 14.03
CA ASN A 22 -2.11 -24.84 13.79
C ASN A 22 -2.63 -25.97 12.87
N LEU A 23 -1.92 -26.27 11.79
CA LEU A 23 -2.26 -27.37 10.88
C LEU A 23 -2.22 -28.73 11.58
N SER A 24 -1.23 -28.98 12.44
CA SER A 24 -1.11 -30.27 13.14
C SER A 24 -2.17 -30.47 14.23
N PHE A 25 -2.62 -29.38 14.88
CA PHE A 25 -3.71 -29.41 15.85
C PHE A 25 -5.10 -29.28 15.23
N SER A 26 -5.20 -28.91 13.94
CA SER A 26 -6.49 -28.75 13.28
C SER A 26 -7.19 -30.10 13.07
N MET A 27 -8.20 -30.38 13.91
CA MET A 27 -9.00 -31.62 13.90
C MET A 27 -10.01 -31.72 12.74
N LYS A 28 -10.01 -30.78 11.78
CA LYS A 28 -11.06 -30.65 10.77
C LYS A 28 -10.67 -31.32 9.45
N SER A 29 -10.64 -32.66 9.44
CA SER A 29 -10.33 -33.47 8.26
C SER A 29 -11.52 -33.68 7.31
N MET A 30 -12.76 -33.42 7.76
CA MET A 30 -13.97 -33.60 6.94
C MET A 30 -14.51 -32.24 6.49
N ILE A 31 -14.27 -31.91 5.22
CA ILE A 31 -14.82 -30.73 4.55
C ILE A 31 -16.31 -30.99 4.31
N ASN A 32 -17.16 -30.66 5.29
CA ASN A 32 -18.60 -30.59 5.06
C ASN A 32 -18.86 -29.42 4.09
N LYS A 33 -19.50 -29.71 2.95
CA LYS A 33 -19.78 -28.78 1.83
C LYS A 33 -20.40 -27.43 2.21
N GLU A 34 -21.06 -27.35 3.36
CA GLU A 34 -21.73 -26.13 3.84
C GLU A 34 -20.80 -25.21 4.67
N THR A 35 -19.71 -25.75 5.22
CA THR A 35 -18.72 -24.96 5.97
C THR A 35 -17.82 -24.02 5.14
N PRO A 36 -17.48 -24.31 3.86
CA PRO A 36 -16.76 -23.36 3.01
C PRO A 36 -17.68 -22.39 2.25
N SER A 37 -18.98 -22.33 2.56
CA SER A 37 -19.85 -21.35 1.92
C SER A 37 -19.48 -19.93 2.40
N PRO A 38 -19.34 -18.94 1.50
CA PRO A 38 -18.90 -17.59 1.87
C PRO A 38 -19.94 -16.82 2.69
N PHE A 39 -21.19 -17.28 2.71
CA PHE A 39 -22.30 -16.64 3.42
C PHE A 39 -23.03 -17.66 4.29
N GLU A 40 -23.21 -17.33 5.56
CA GLU A 40 -23.97 -18.14 6.54
C GLU A 40 -25.45 -18.32 6.14
N CYS A 41 -25.99 -17.44 5.31
CA CYS A 41 -27.37 -17.50 4.84
C CYS A 41 -27.58 -18.38 3.59
N GLY A 42 -26.54 -19.05 3.07
CA GLY A 42 -26.66 -19.97 1.93
C GLY A 42 -26.98 -19.31 0.58
N PHE A 43 -26.92 -17.97 0.50
CA PHE A 43 -27.13 -17.25 -0.74
C PHE A 43 -25.85 -17.25 -1.58
N ASN A 44 -25.99 -17.66 -2.84
CA ASN A 44 -24.95 -17.38 -3.83
C ASN A 44 -24.94 -15.86 -4.10
N PRO A 45 -23.76 -15.25 -4.27
CA PRO A 45 -23.68 -13.83 -4.63
C PRO A 45 -24.48 -13.58 -5.91
N ILE A 46 -25.45 -12.67 -5.84
CA ILE A 46 -26.37 -12.32 -6.94
C ILE A 46 -25.62 -11.63 -8.09
N THR A 47 -24.47 -11.03 -7.80
CA THR A 47 -23.67 -10.25 -8.75
C THR A 47 -22.59 -11.11 -9.39
N SER A 48 -22.47 -11.03 -10.72
CA SER A 48 -21.32 -11.57 -11.45
C SER A 48 -20.01 -10.95 -10.92
N PRO A 49 -18.91 -11.72 -10.86
CA PRO A 49 -17.60 -11.23 -10.38
C PRO A 49 -17.00 -10.11 -11.26
N GLN A 50 -17.61 -9.79 -12.39
CA GLN A 50 -17.19 -8.76 -13.36
C GLN A 50 -18.01 -7.46 -13.24
N THR A 51 -18.59 -7.16 -12.07
CA THR A 51 -19.16 -5.82 -11.88
C THR A 51 -18.02 -4.80 -11.94
N PRO A 52 -18.14 -3.72 -12.75
CA PRO A 52 -17.10 -2.70 -12.79
C PRO A 52 -16.98 -2.10 -11.38
N TYR A 53 -15.81 -2.31 -10.79
CA TYR A 53 -15.44 -1.75 -9.50
C TYR A 53 -15.46 -0.22 -9.57
N SER A 54 -15.68 0.47 -8.46
CA SER A 54 -15.82 1.92 -8.50
C SER A 54 -14.53 2.59 -8.98
N ASN A 55 -14.65 3.44 -10.01
CA ASN A 55 -13.53 4.17 -10.61
C ASN A 55 -12.71 4.98 -9.59
N GLN A 56 -13.27 5.29 -8.42
CA GLN A 56 -12.61 6.01 -7.34
C GLN A 56 -11.39 5.26 -6.79
N PHE A 57 -11.47 3.94 -6.59
CA PHE A 57 -10.32 3.18 -6.10
C PHE A 57 -9.17 3.15 -7.10
N PHE A 58 -9.50 3.11 -8.39
CA PHE A 58 -8.51 3.18 -9.46
C PHE A 58 -7.79 4.54 -9.46
N ILE A 59 -8.53 5.63 -9.30
CA ILE A 59 -7.97 6.99 -9.22
C ILE A 59 -7.07 7.14 -7.99
N ILE A 60 -7.48 6.62 -6.83
CA ILE A 60 -6.66 6.61 -5.61
C ILE A 60 -5.35 5.85 -5.82
N MET A 61 -5.39 4.69 -6.50
CA MET A 61 -4.17 3.92 -6.81
C MET A 61 -3.20 4.71 -7.68
N ILE A 62 -3.70 5.39 -8.72
CA ILE A 62 -2.86 6.20 -9.61
C ILE A 62 -2.24 7.37 -8.86
N ILE A 63 -3.03 8.10 -8.06
CA ILE A 63 -2.53 9.23 -7.26
C ILE A 63 -1.45 8.74 -6.29
N PHE A 64 -1.67 7.61 -5.62
CA PHE A 64 -0.68 7.01 -4.73
C PHE A 64 0.63 6.68 -5.47
N LEU A 65 0.54 6.09 -6.67
CA LEU A 65 1.72 5.74 -7.46
C LEU A 65 2.51 6.96 -7.91
N ILE A 66 1.83 8.05 -8.29
CA ILE A 66 2.50 9.32 -8.66
C ILE A 66 3.17 9.95 -7.43
N PHE A 67 2.46 10.01 -6.30
CA PHE A 67 2.99 10.57 -5.06
C PHE A 67 4.21 9.80 -4.52
N ASP A 68 4.23 8.47 -4.68
CA ASP A 68 5.40 7.65 -4.30
C ASP A 68 6.62 7.97 -5.17
N MET A 69 6.41 8.22 -6.46
CA MET A 69 7.49 8.66 -7.37
C MET A 69 8.01 10.07 -7.03
N GLU A 70 7.12 10.97 -6.60
CA GLU A 70 7.50 12.30 -6.12
C GLU A 70 8.31 12.24 -4.81
N PHE A 71 7.98 11.31 -3.92
CA PHE A 71 8.74 11.09 -2.70
C PHE A 71 10.17 10.60 -3.00
N ILE A 72 10.33 9.70 -3.97
CA ILE A 72 11.66 9.24 -4.41
C ILE A 72 12.51 10.43 -4.90
N LEU A 73 11.92 11.35 -5.67
CA LEU A 73 12.59 12.57 -6.14
C LEU A 73 13.09 13.42 -4.96
N LEU A 74 12.24 13.64 -3.96
CA LEU A 74 12.61 14.35 -2.73
C LEU A 74 13.79 13.69 -2.01
N MET A 75 13.76 12.37 -1.91
CA MET A 75 14.77 11.60 -1.20
C MET A 75 16.15 11.64 -1.88
N MET A 76 16.17 11.74 -3.22
CA MET A 76 17.41 11.90 -3.99
C MET A 76 18.09 13.27 -3.80
N ILE A 77 17.36 14.31 -3.39
CA ILE A 77 17.93 15.66 -3.22
C ILE A 77 18.68 15.79 -1.89
N ILE A 78 18.33 15.02 -0.87
CA ILE A 78 19.00 15.03 0.45
C ILE A 78 20.51 14.78 0.34
N PRO A 79 21.01 13.73 -0.33
CA PRO A 79 22.45 13.51 -0.46
C PRO A 79 23.17 14.59 -1.28
N MET A 80 22.46 15.33 -2.15
CA MET A 80 23.03 16.42 -2.96
C MET A 80 23.46 17.63 -2.13
N MET A 81 22.99 17.76 -0.88
CA MET A 81 23.39 18.83 0.05
C MET A 81 24.92 18.88 0.26
N LYS A 82 25.60 17.73 0.14
CA LYS A 82 27.06 17.63 0.35
C LYS A 82 27.88 18.14 -0.84
N PHE A 83 27.30 18.18 -2.03
CA PHE A 83 28.03 18.46 -3.27
C PHE A 83 27.81 19.87 -3.81
N PHE A 84 26.67 20.50 -3.51
CA PHE A 84 26.30 21.82 -4.00
C PHE A 84 26.38 22.89 -2.91
N ASN A 85 26.46 24.16 -3.33
CA ASN A 85 26.35 25.29 -2.43
C ASN A 85 25.00 25.24 -1.68
N PRO A 86 24.98 25.48 -0.34
CA PRO A 86 23.78 25.31 0.48
C PRO A 86 22.63 26.21 0.03
N LEU A 87 22.96 27.41 -0.44
CA LEU A 87 21.99 28.41 -0.90
C LEU A 87 21.32 27.98 -2.23
N GLN A 88 22.05 27.29 -3.10
CA GLN A 88 21.52 26.79 -4.37
C GLN A 88 20.70 25.53 -4.17
N TRP A 89 21.17 24.63 -3.31
CA TRP A 89 20.42 23.44 -2.89
C TRP A 89 19.08 23.81 -2.22
N PHE A 90 19.09 24.81 -1.33
CA PHE A 90 17.88 25.29 -0.68
C PHE A 90 16.88 25.89 -1.68
N LYS A 91 17.35 26.67 -2.67
CA LYS A 91 16.50 27.18 -3.75
C LYS A 91 15.86 26.05 -4.56
N THR A 92 16.62 25.02 -4.94
CA THR A 92 16.09 23.90 -5.72
C THR A 92 15.05 23.09 -4.95
N LEU A 93 15.27 22.87 -3.64
CA LEU A 93 14.28 22.21 -2.78
C LEU A 93 13.00 23.02 -2.67
N LEU A 94 13.10 24.33 -2.40
CA LEU A 94 11.94 25.19 -2.31
C LEU A 94 11.11 25.19 -3.60
N THR A 95 11.76 25.27 -4.77
CA THR A 95 11.04 25.24 -6.05
C THR A 95 10.27 23.94 -6.24
N ILE A 96 10.86 22.80 -5.88
CA ILE A 96 10.22 21.49 -6.02
C ILE A 96 9.05 21.37 -5.03
N MET A 97 9.25 21.77 -3.77
CA MET A 97 8.19 21.75 -2.76
C MET A 97 6.98 22.60 -3.16
N ILE A 98 7.20 23.79 -3.73
CA ILE A 98 6.10 24.65 -4.19
C ILE A 98 5.30 23.97 -5.30
N ILE A 99 5.97 23.33 -6.27
CA ILE A 99 5.29 22.63 -7.37
C ILE A 99 4.43 21.47 -6.83
N LEU A 100 4.96 20.68 -5.89
CA LEU A 100 4.24 19.57 -5.26
C LEU A 100 3.01 20.05 -4.47
N ILE A 101 3.14 21.15 -3.72
CA ILE A 101 2.01 21.74 -2.99
C ILE A 101 0.91 22.22 -3.96
N ILE A 102 1.29 22.84 -5.08
CA ILE A 102 0.31 23.29 -6.08
C ILE A 102 -0.39 22.10 -6.73
N GLY A 103 0.35 21.04 -7.08
CA GLY A 103 -0.20 19.80 -7.65
C GLY A 103 -1.22 19.14 -6.73
N THR A 104 -0.88 18.98 -5.45
CA THR A 104 -1.78 18.39 -4.45
C THR A 104 -3.05 19.22 -4.20
N ILE A 105 -2.94 20.57 -4.20
CA ILE A 105 -4.12 21.45 -4.11
C ILE A 105 -5.01 21.29 -5.34
N TYR A 106 -4.43 21.18 -6.54
CA TYR A 106 -5.18 20.96 -7.77
C TYR A 106 -5.95 19.63 -7.75
N GLU A 107 -5.30 18.55 -7.30
CA GLU A 107 -5.95 17.24 -7.15
C GLU A 107 -7.09 17.27 -6.13
N TYR A 108 -6.89 17.93 -5.00
CA TYR A 108 -7.92 18.08 -3.97
C TYR A 108 -9.15 18.82 -4.48
N ASN A 109 -8.96 19.89 -5.24
CA ASN A 109 -10.06 20.67 -5.82
C ASN A 109 -10.87 19.87 -6.85
N ASN A 110 -10.25 18.91 -7.54
CA ASN A 110 -10.94 18.06 -8.52
C ASN A 110 -11.83 16.97 -7.87
N GLN A 111 -11.91 16.91 -6.54
CA GLN A 111 -12.75 15.94 -5.80
C GLN A 111 -12.51 14.48 -6.20
N SER A 112 -11.33 14.16 -6.74
CA SER A 112 -10.95 12.81 -7.17
C SER A 112 -10.97 11.79 -6.01
N VAL A 113 -10.84 12.27 -4.78
CA VAL A 113 -10.81 11.49 -3.53
C VAL A 113 -12.14 11.60 -2.76
N SER A 114 -13.15 12.34 -3.24
CA SER A 114 -14.42 12.42 -2.51
C SER A 114 -15.16 11.10 -2.60
N TRP A 115 -15.37 10.48 -1.45
CA TRP A 115 -16.30 9.37 -1.30
C TRP A 115 -17.72 9.93 -1.39
N MET A 116 -18.59 9.23 -2.13
CA MET A 116 -20.02 9.52 -2.07
C MET A 116 -20.48 9.26 -0.63
N ASN A 117 -21.14 10.26 -0.02
CA ASN A 117 -22.02 10.00 1.12
C ASN A 117 -23.26 9.23 0.66
#